data_AF-A0A918EZ55-F1
#
_entry.id   AF-A0A918EZ55-F1
#
_cell.length_a   1.000
_cell.length_b   1.000
_cell.length_c   1.000
_cell.angle_alpha   90.00
_cell.angle_beta   90.00
_cell.angle_gamma   90.00
#
_symmetry.space_group_name_H-M   'P 1'
#
loop_
_entity.id
_entity.type
_entity.pdbx_description
1 polymer ?
#
loop_
_entity_poly.entity_id
_entity_poly.type
_entity_poly.pdbx_seq_one_letter_code
_entity_poly.pdbx_strand_id
1 'polypeptide(L)'
;MTTSIAVVLDHTTATALYDPKDPHNEAVAAFYVQASGGLGTLYAPVLSLTAGDTERPGLLAYINGLRFIRLEAFDTAAALAATGMLHAGHSWAAVHAIHAARPSAEFPAGRFLLTLTPGVYEGTGVRAVHPDQ
;
A
#
# COMPACT_ATOMS: atom_id res chain seq x y z
N MET A 1 17.74 -7.28 -17.50
CA MET A 1 17.41 -6.68 -16.19
C MET A 1 16.09 -7.28 -15.77
N THR A 2 16.08 -8.09 -14.72
CA THR A 2 14.83 -8.61 -14.13
C THR A 2 14.08 -7.41 -13.56
N THR A 3 12.89 -7.12 -14.08
CA THR A 3 12.03 -6.05 -13.57
C THR A 3 11.64 -6.42 -12.14
N SER A 4 12.19 -5.74 -11.12
CA SER A 4 11.82 -6.01 -9.73
C SER A 4 10.35 -5.64 -9.53
N ILE A 5 9.59 -6.49 -8.85
CA ILE A 5 8.16 -6.25 -8.63
C ILE A 5 8.00 -5.08 -7.65
N ALA A 6 7.15 -4.12 -8.01
CA ALA A 6 6.78 -3.00 -7.14
C ALA A 6 5.38 -3.24 -6.57
N VAL A 7 5.29 -3.24 -5.24
CA VAL A 7 4.06 -3.52 -4.50
C VAL A 7 3.77 -2.38 -3.53
N VAL A 8 2.54 -1.87 -3.56
CA VAL A 8 2.01 -0.91 -2.60
C VAL A 8 1.30 -1.70 -1.51
N LEU A 9 1.60 -1.40 -0.25
CA LEU A 9 0.85 -1.88 0.91
C LEU A 9 -0.21 -0.84 1.25
N ASP A 10 -1.48 -1.24 1.26
CA ASP A 10 -2.53 -0.40 1.82
C ASP A 10 -2.51 -0.42 3.35
N HIS A 11 -3.42 0.34 3.96
CA HIS A 11 -3.57 0.36 5.42
C HIS A 11 -3.91 -1.02 6.02
N THR A 12 -4.72 -1.86 5.36
CA THR A 12 -5.13 -3.16 5.89
C THR A 12 -3.95 -4.13 6.00
N THR A 13 -3.11 -4.20 4.97
CA THR A 13 -1.91 -5.05 4.97
C THR A 13 -0.80 -4.47 5.82
N ALA A 14 -0.68 -3.15 5.91
CA ALA A 14 0.21 -2.53 6.88
C ALA A 14 -0.21 -2.87 8.32
N THR A 15 -1.51 -2.87 8.63
CA THR A 15 -2.05 -3.31 9.92
C THR A 15 -1.76 -4.80 10.17
N ALA A 16 -1.95 -5.66 9.18
CA ALA A 16 -1.65 -7.08 9.31
C ALA A 16 -0.16 -7.32 9.59
N LEU A 17 0.74 -6.57 8.94
CA LEU A 17 2.18 -6.64 9.22
C LEU A 17 2.54 -6.15 10.62
N TYR A 18 1.83 -5.13 11.12
CA TYR A 18 2.00 -4.56 12.44
C TYR A 18 1.54 -5.48 13.57
N ASP A 19 0.44 -6.20 13.40
CA ASP A 19 -0.13 -7.10 14.41
C ASP A 19 0.32 -8.56 14.19
N PRO A 20 1.23 -9.10 15.02
CA PRO A 20 1.69 -10.48 14.87
C PRO A 20 0.62 -11.54 15.12
N LYS A 21 -0.57 -11.15 15.62
CA LYS A 21 -1.71 -12.05 15.79
C LYS A 21 -2.67 -12.04 14.60
N ASP A 22 -2.46 -11.14 13.64
CA ASP A 22 -3.27 -11.11 12.42
C ASP A 22 -3.05 -12.40 11.62
N PRO A 23 -4.11 -13.10 11.18
CA PRO A 23 -3.99 -14.35 10.45
C PRO A 23 -3.21 -14.22 9.14
N HIS A 24 -3.12 -13.01 8.56
CA HIS A 24 -2.38 -12.75 7.33
C HIS A 24 -0.99 -12.14 7.57
N ASN A 25 -0.55 -12.02 8.83
CA ASN A 25 0.76 -11.47 9.18
C ASN A 25 1.90 -12.19 8.45
N GLU A 26 1.91 -13.53 8.48
CA GLU A 26 2.97 -14.34 7.85
C GLU A 26 3.02 -14.12 6.33
N ALA A 27 1.85 -14.08 5.67
CA ALA A 27 1.75 -13.87 4.24
C ALA A 27 2.28 -12.48 3.84
N VAL A 28 1.89 -11.42 4.57
CA VAL A 28 2.40 -10.06 4.31
C VAL A 28 3.89 -9.94 4.67
N ALA A 29 4.34 -10.56 5.75
CA ALA A 29 5.74 -10.58 6.15
C ALA A 29 6.63 -11.29 5.11
N ALA A 30 6.12 -12.29 4.38
CA ALA A 30 6.86 -12.92 3.29
C ALA A 30 7.23 -11.92 2.19
N PHE A 31 6.35 -10.98 1.83
CA PHE A 31 6.67 -9.90 0.89
C PHE A 31 7.76 -8.97 1.43
N TYR A 32 7.75 -8.68 2.73
CA TYR A 32 8.80 -7.89 3.38
C TYR A 32 10.16 -8.61 3.32
N VAL A 33 10.18 -9.91 3.61
CA VAL A 33 11.39 -10.75 3.50
C VAL A 33 11.90 -10.80 2.05
N GLN A 34 11.01 -10.98 1.07
CA GLN A 34 11.38 -10.95 -0.36
C GLN A 34 11.98 -9.60 -0.77
N ALA A 35 11.41 -8.49 -0.30
CA ALA A 35 11.97 -7.17 -0.54
C ALA A 35 13.35 -6.98 0.10
N SER A 36 13.56 -7.53 1.30
CA SER A 36 14.89 -7.54 1.95
C SER A 36 15.94 -8.32 1.14
N GLY A 37 15.51 -9.35 0.39
CA GLY A 37 16.34 -10.11 -0.54
C GLY A 37 16.51 -9.48 -1.92
N GLY A 38 15.95 -8.28 -2.16
CA GLY A 38 16.06 -7.58 -3.45
C GLY A 38 15.15 -8.11 -4.56
N LEU A 39 14.16 -8.94 -4.24
CA LEU A 39 13.22 -9.51 -5.22
C LEU A 39 12.09 -8.54 -5.61
N GLY A 40 11.91 -7.46 -4.84
CA GLY A 40 10.92 -6.44 -5.10
C GLY A 40 11.12 -5.21 -4.20
N THR A 41 10.29 -4.19 -4.43
CA THR A 41 10.24 -3.00 -3.58
C THR A 41 8.83 -2.84 -3.01
N LEU A 42 8.75 -2.69 -1.70
CA LEU A 42 7.50 -2.35 -1.01
C LEU A 42 7.40 -0.84 -0.84
N TYR A 43 6.19 -0.33 -1.07
CA TYR A 43 5.83 1.06 -0.92
C TYR A 43 4.65 1.18 0.03
N ALA A 44 4.64 2.16 0.93
CA ALA A 44 3.54 2.38 1.86
C ALA A 44 3.10 3.86 1.81
N PRO A 45 1.88 4.16 1.33
CA PRO A 45 1.39 5.54 1.20
C PRO A 45 1.13 6.18 2.56
N VAL A 46 1.80 7.31 2.87
CA VAL A 46 1.76 7.90 4.22
C VAL A 46 0.34 8.27 4.65
N LEU A 47 -0.49 8.85 3.77
CA LEU A 47 -1.89 9.15 4.09
C LEU A 47 -2.71 7.88 4.42
N SER A 48 -2.51 6.78 3.69
CA SER A 48 -3.18 5.51 4.00
C SER A 48 -2.77 4.98 5.36
N LEU A 49 -1.46 5.05 5.68
CA LEU A 49 -0.95 4.69 6.99
C LEU A 49 -1.47 5.61 8.10
N THR A 50 -1.53 6.93 7.87
CA THR A 50 -2.09 7.89 8.83
C THR A 50 -3.54 7.57 9.15
N ALA A 51 -4.36 7.25 8.12
CA ALA A 51 -5.74 6.84 8.35
C ALA A 51 -5.81 5.55 9.18
N GLY A 52 -5.01 4.53 8.84
CA GLY A 52 -4.93 3.28 9.61
C GLY A 52 -4.41 3.46 11.03
N ASP A 53 -3.48 4.40 11.26
CA ASP A 53 -2.91 4.72 12.57
C ASP A 53 -3.96 5.30 13.53
N THR A 54 -5.02 5.94 13.00
CA THR A 54 -6.14 6.40 13.83
C THR A 54 -6.95 5.25 14.42
N GLU A 55 -6.97 4.09 13.76
CA GLU A 55 -7.62 2.87 14.23
C GLU A 55 -6.65 1.96 15.01
N ARG A 56 -5.36 1.99 14.66
CA ARG A 56 -4.28 1.18 15.25
C ARG A 56 -3.08 2.07 15.62
N PRO A 57 -3.11 2.71 16.81
CA PRO A 57 -2.08 3.66 17.22
C PRO A 57 -0.67 3.04 17.20
N GLY A 58 0.26 3.71 16.50
CA GLY A 58 1.66 3.28 16.36
C GLY A 58 1.96 2.52 15.07
N LEU A 59 0.96 2.22 14.24
CA LEU A 59 1.12 1.64 12.91
C LEU A 59 2.11 2.44 12.06
N LEU A 60 1.93 3.76 11.92
CA LEU A 60 2.79 4.56 11.04
C LEU A 60 4.24 4.57 11.57
N ALA A 61 4.41 4.71 12.88
CA ALA A 61 5.73 4.69 13.51
C ALA A 61 6.44 3.34 13.30
N TYR A 62 5.68 2.24 13.42
CA TYR A 62 6.19 0.89 13.14
C TYR A 62 6.65 0.74 11.69
N ILE A 63 5.80 1.08 10.71
CA ILE A 63 6.15 0.96 9.29
C ILE A 63 7.35 1.84 8.93
N ASN A 64 7.42 3.06 9.48
CA ASN A 64 8.58 3.95 9.29
C ASN A 64 9.89 3.35 9.85
N GLY A 65 9.82 2.50 10.86
CA GLY A 65 10.99 1.80 11.42
C GLY A 65 11.51 0.66 10.54
N LEU A 66 10.76 0.21 9.55
CA LEU A 66 11.11 -0.92 8.69
C LEU A 66 12.02 -0.48 7.52
N ARG A 67 13.18 -1.14 7.39
CA ARG A 67 14.22 -0.76 6.41
C ARG A 67 13.86 -1.03 4.94
N PHE A 68 13.01 -2.02 4.69
CA PHE A 68 12.74 -2.53 3.33
C PHE A 68 11.36 -2.11 2.79
N ILE A 69 10.79 -1.05 3.36
CA ILE A 69 9.56 -0.40 2.88
C ILE A 69 9.88 1.07 2.60
N ARG A 70 9.50 1.57 1.43
CA ARG A 70 9.60 2.98 1.07
C ARG A 70 8.30 3.68 1.40
N LEU A 71 8.36 4.72 2.22
CA LEU A 71 7.19 5.58 2.43
C LEU A 71 6.94 6.44 1.20
N GLU A 72 5.71 6.41 0.69
CA GLU A 72 5.26 7.26 -0.41
C GLU A 72 4.67 8.54 0.16
N ALA A 73 5.23 9.68 -0.22
CA ALA A 73 4.82 10.99 0.26
C ALA A 73 3.47 11.41 -0.33
N PHE A 74 2.61 12.02 0.48
CA PHE A 74 1.36 12.60 -0.01
C PHE A 74 1.59 14.03 -0.48
N ASP A 75 2.15 14.16 -1.68
CA ASP A 75 2.48 15.44 -2.29
C ASP A 75 1.27 16.11 -2.98
N THR A 76 1.50 17.24 -3.65
CA THR A 76 0.45 17.97 -4.37
C THR A 76 -0.19 17.16 -5.49
N ALA A 77 0.57 16.31 -6.20
CA ALA A 77 0.03 15.48 -7.27
C ALA A 77 -0.89 14.39 -6.71
N ALA A 78 -0.47 13.76 -5.61
CA ALA A 78 -1.29 12.80 -4.87
C ALA A 78 -2.57 13.46 -4.31
N ALA A 79 -2.46 14.68 -3.79
CA ALA A 79 -3.59 15.45 -3.26
C ALA A 79 -4.63 15.78 -4.34
N LEU A 80 -4.20 16.28 -5.51
CA LEU A 80 -5.11 16.57 -6.62
C LEU A 80 -5.83 15.31 -7.11
N ALA A 81 -5.13 14.18 -7.22
CA ALA A 81 -5.74 12.91 -7.58
C ALA A 81 -6.75 12.43 -6.51
N ALA A 82 -6.39 12.56 -5.23
CA ALA A 82 -7.23 12.17 -4.10
C ALA A 82 -8.53 12.98 -4.06
N THR A 83 -8.51 14.29 -4.32
CA THR A 83 -9.72 15.13 -4.32
C THR A 83 -10.82 14.56 -5.22
N GLY A 84 -10.48 14.16 -6.46
CA GLY A 84 -11.46 13.57 -7.37
C GLY A 84 -12.03 12.25 -6.85
N MET A 85 -11.19 11.40 -6.24
CA MET A 85 -11.61 10.11 -5.70
C MET A 85 -12.45 10.24 -4.43
N LEU A 86 -12.12 11.20 -3.56
CA LEU A 86 -12.92 11.51 -2.37
C LEU A 86 -14.31 11.99 -2.75
N HIS A 87 -14.44 12.86 -3.77
CA HIS A 87 -15.75 13.25 -4.30
C HIS A 87 -16.53 12.08 -4.89
N ALA A 88 -15.84 11.07 -5.44
CA ALA A 88 -16.44 9.83 -5.92
C ALA A 88 -16.75 8.82 -4.78
N GLY A 89 -16.52 9.18 -3.51
CA GLY A 89 -16.87 8.38 -2.35
C GLY A 89 -15.80 7.38 -1.89
N HIS A 90 -14.60 7.40 -2.46
CA HIS A 90 -13.50 6.60 -1.94
C HIS A 90 -13.03 7.11 -0.57
N SER A 91 -12.54 6.21 0.29
CA SER A 91 -12.11 6.57 1.64
C SER A 91 -10.73 7.24 1.66
N TRP A 92 -10.47 8.06 2.69
CA TRP A 92 -9.15 8.63 2.96
C TRP A 92 -8.04 7.57 3.05
N ALA A 93 -8.36 6.40 3.59
CA ALA A 93 -7.42 5.28 3.69
C ALA A 93 -7.07 4.67 2.31
N ALA A 94 -7.98 4.73 1.33
CA ALA A 94 -7.80 4.11 0.03
C ALA A 94 -7.18 5.05 -1.03
N VAL A 95 -7.51 6.35 -1.02
CA VAL A 95 -7.18 7.25 -2.14
C VAL A 95 -5.69 7.38 -2.43
N HIS A 96 -4.84 7.40 -1.42
CA HIS A 96 -3.39 7.48 -1.65
C HIS A 96 -2.82 6.16 -2.18
N ALA A 97 -3.29 5.03 -1.67
CA ALA A 97 -2.96 3.72 -2.20
C ALA A 97 -3.40 3.56 -3.68
N ILE A 98 -4.57 4.09 -4.04
CA ILE A 98 -5.03 4.11 -5.45
C ILE A 98 -4.09 4.96 -6.31
N HIS A 99 -3.78 6.18 -5.86
CA HIS A 99 -2.86 7.07 -6.58
C HIS A 99 -1.49 6.41 -6.77
N ALA A 100 -0.94 5.80 -5.72
CA ALA A 100 0.34 5.12 -5.77
C ALA A 100 0.31 3.91 -6.73
N ALA A 101 -0.72 3.08 -6.69
CA ALA A 101 -0.74 1.83 -7.45
C ALA A 101 -1.11 1.98 -8.93
N ARG A 102 -1.81 3.06 -9.32
CA ARG A 102 -2.20 3.31 -10.71
C ARG A 102 -0.98 3.45 -11.64
N PRO A 103 -1.13 3.11 -12.93
CA PRO A 103 -0.12 3.41 -13.95
C PRO A 103 0.33 4.87 -13.94
N SER A 104 1.64 5.06 -14.05
CA SER A 104 2.29 6.38 -14.09
C SER A 104 3.48 6.37 -15.06
N ALA A 105 4.13 7.52 -15.26
CA ALA A 105 5.34 7.58 -16.08
C ALA A 105 6.48 6.73 -15.50
N GLU A 106 6.61 6.69 -14.17
CA GLU A 106 7.61 5.86 -13.47
C GLU A 106 7.22 4.37 -13.46
N PHE A 107 5.93 4.07 -13.33
CA PHE A 107 5.40 2.71 -13.36
C PHE A 107 4.35 2.57 -14.47
N PRO A 108 4.75 2.40 -15.75
CA PRO A 108 3.80 2.37 -16.87
C PRO A 108 2.77 1.23 -16.80
N ALA A 109 3.12 0.11 -16.17
CA ALA A 109 2.21 -1.00 -15.92
C ALA A 109 1.42 -0.87 -14.60
N GLY A 110 1.60 0.23 -13.87
CA GLY A 110 1.17 0.36 -12.48
C GLY A 110 1.94 -0.56 -11.53
N ARG A 111 1.58 -0.50 -10.26
CA ARG A 111 2.12 -1.36 -9.19
C ARG A 111 1.03 -2.31 -8.71
N PHE A 112 1.43 -3.44 -8.13
CA PHE A 112 0.46 -4.27 -7.42
C PHE A 112 0.05 -3.55 -6.14
N LEU A 113 -1.20 -3.71 -5.72
CA LEU A 113 -1.70 -3.21 -4.45
C LEU A 113 -2.04 -4.41 -3.57
N LEU A 114 -1.23 -4.66 -2.55
CA LEU A 114 -1.52 -5.67 -1.55
C LEU A 114 -2.58 -5.11 -0.60
N THR A 115 -3.67 -5.85 -0.42
CA THR A 115 -4.77 -5.46 0.47
C THR A 115 -5.52 -6.69 0.95
N LEU A 116 -6.05 -6.65 2.18
CA LEU A 116 -6.98 -7.66 2.67
C LEU A 116 -8.40 -7.47 2.13
N THR A 117 -8.67 -6.37 1.43
CA THR A 117 -10.01 -5.99 0.97
C THR A 117 -10.04 -5.62 -0.53
N PRO A 118 -9.61 -6.51 -1.45
CA PRO A 118 -9.45 -6.16 -2.87
C PRO A 118 -10.71 -5.57 -3.53
N GLY A 119 -11.90 -5.96 -3.07
CA GLY A 119 -13.17 -5.43 -3.55
C GLY A 119 -13.32 -3.89 -3.42
N VAL A 120 -12.69 -3.25 -2.43
CA VAL A 120 -12.78 -1.78 -2.26
C VAL A 120 -12.05 -1.00 -3.35
N TYR A 121 -11.23 -1.69 -4.15
CA TYR A 121 -10.42 -1.13 -5.21
C TYR A 121 -10.94 -1.48 -6.62
N GLU A 122 -12.06 -2.19 -6.74
CA GLU A 122 -12.69 -2.50 -8.02
C GLU A 122 -13.05 -1.22 -8.80
N GLY A 123 -12.87 -1.25 -10.13
CA GLY A 123 -13.13 -0.10 -10.99
C GLY A 123 -12.15 1.07 -10.84
N THR A 124 -11.19 1.01 -9.91
CA THR A 124 -10.20 2.09 -9.71
C THR A 124 -9.01 2.01 -10.66
N GLY A 125 -8.88 0.94 -11.46
CA GLY A 125 -7.76 0.76 -12.39
C GLY A 125 -6.44 0.33 -11.72
N VAL A 126 -6.48 -0.07 -10.44
CA VAL A 126 -5.34 -0.70 -9.76
C VAL A 126 -5.45 -2.23 -9.83
N ARG A 127 -4.31 -2.90 -9.68
CA ARG A 127 -4.25 -4.37 -9.54
C ARG A 127 -4.18 -4.72 -8.06
N ALA A 128 -5.34 -4.74 -7.41
CA ALA A 128 -5.46 -5.15 -6.02
C ALA A 128 -5.39 -6.69 -5.90
N VAL A 129 -4.57 -7.18 -4.98
CA VAL A 129 -4.36 -8.61 -4.74
C VAL A 129 -4.40 -8.88 -3.23
N HIS A 130 -5.05 -9.99 -2.88
CA HIS A 130 -4.99 -10.51 -1.52
C HIS A 130 -3.62 -11.19 -1.30
N PRO A 131 -2.96 -11.08 -0.13
CA PRO A 131 -1.65 -11.69 0.11
C PRO A 131 -1.61 -13.22 0.02
N ASP A 132 -2.78 -13.87 0.07
CA ASP A 132 -2.92 -15.33 -0.06
C ASP A 132 -3.12 -15.80 -1.52
N GLN A 133 -3.08 -14.88 -2.50
CA GLN A 133 -3.28 -15.14 -3.93
C GLN A 133 -1.99 -14.92 -4.73
#